data_AF-A0A401Q385-F1
#
_entry.id   AF-A0A401Q385-F1
#
_cell.length_a   1.000
_cell.length_b   1.000
_cell.length_c   1.000
_cell.angle_alpha   90.00
_cell.angle_beta   90.00
_cell.angle_gamma   90.00
#
_symmetry.space_group_name_H-M   'P 1'
#
loop_
_entity.id
_entity.type
_entity.pdbx_description
1 polymer ?
#
loop_
_entity_poly.entity_id
_entity_poly.type
_entity_poly.pdbx_seq_one_letter_code
_entity_poly.pdbx_strand_id
1 'polypeptide(L)'
;MHWVRQVPGQGLEWLLNHYGSSSSSAAPGIENRFTSSLDASNNIFSADVKNLETEDTAIYYCASTAVGLDGNTLGHWGQGTMVTVTVAKPSVPSLYALLSCQQHNTDGPLTYGCLAMGYSPEITSLTWKKDQETITTGLRTYPSVLNKKRTHTLSSQLTITESEVGSSKIYCEVQRDGTVWKKEMPG
;
A
#
# COMPACT_ATOMS: atom_id res chain seq x y z
N MET A 1 -8.17 8.50 -23.71
CA MET A 1 -7.66 8.19 -22.36
C MET A 1 -8.81 7.70 -21.50
N HIS A 2 -8.55 6.83 -20.55
CA HIS A 2 -9.58 6.16 -19.75
C HIS A 2 -9.14 6.09 -18.29
N TRP A 3 -10.11 6.22 -17.39
CA TRP A 3 -9.98 5.78 -16.02
C TRP A 3 -10.77 4.50 -15.83
N VAL A 4 -10.12 3.53 -15.22
CA VAL A 4 -10.66 2.23 -14.88
C VAL A 4 -10.35 1.99 -13.41
N ARG A 5 -11.28 1.41 -12.65
CA ARG A 5 -10.99 0.95 -11.29
C ARG A 5 -11.08 -0.56 -11.17
N GLN A 6 -10.39 -1.09 -10.17
CA GLN A 6 -10.51 -2.47 -9.74
C GLN A 6 -10.74 -2.50 -8.23
N VAL A 7 -11.93 -2.92 -7.82
CA VAL A 7 -12.17 -3.22 -6.40
C VAL A 7 -11.40 -4.52 -6.08
N PRO A 8 -10.63 -4.60 -4.98
CA PRO A 8 -9.87 -5.80 -4.65
C PRO A 8 -10.75 -7.06 -4.65
N GLY A 9 -10.33 -8.08 -5.41
CA GLY A 9 -11.10 -9.32 -5.59
C GLY A 9 -12.23 -9.27 -6.63
N GLN A 10 -12.41 -8.14 -7.31
CA GLN A 10 -13.39 -7.95 -8.38
C GLN A 10 -12.71 -7.69 -9.74
N GLY A 11 -13.54 -7.68 -10.79
CA GLY A 11 -13.13 -7.34 -12.15
C GLY A 11 -12.83 -5.86 -12.35
N LEU A 12 -12.39 -5.52 -13.56
CA LEU A 12 -12.16 -4.15 -13.98
C LEU A 12 -13.50 -3.44 -14.27
N GLU A 13 -13.66 -2.23 -13.75
CA GLU A 13 -14.80 -1.36 -14.00
C GLU A 13 -14.34 -0.10 -14.73
N TRP A 14 -14.86 0.14 -15.93
CA TRP A 14 -14.61 1.37 -16.66
C TRP A 14 -15.37 2.53 -16.01
N LEU A 15 -14.71 3.68 -15.80
CA LEU A 15 -15.28 4.85 -15.13
C LEU A 15 -15.42 6.06 -16.04
N LEU A 16 -14.31 6.48 -16.66
CA LEU A 16 -14.26 7.72 -17.42
C LEU A 16 -13.55 7.47 -18.74
N ASN A 17 -13.95 8.21 -19.77
CA ASN A 17 -13.16 8.36 -20.98
C ASN A 17 -13.02 9.84 -21.34
N HIS A 18 -11.97 10.09 -22.09
CA HIS A 18 -11.75 11.34 -22.77
C HIS A 18 -11.30 11.03 -24.20
N TYR A 19 -12.02 11.59 -25.16
CA TYR A 19 -11.78 11.47 -26.59
C TYR A 19 -11.53 12.86 -27.18
N GLY A 20 -10.41 13.03 -27.89
CA GLY A 20 -9.99 14.34 -28.42
C GLY A 20 -9.78 15.39 -27.34
N SER A 21 -10.05 16.66 -27.67
CA SER A 21 -9.83 17.82 -26.79
C SER A 21 -11.06 18.28 -26.01
N SER A 22 -12.27 17.79 -26.33
CA SER A 22 -13.52 18.36 -25.80
C SER A 22 -14.59 17.36 -25.39
N SER A 23 -14.40 16.07 -25.66
CA SER A 23 -15.41 15.06 -25.31
C SER A 23 -14.92 14.16 -24.18
N SER A 24 -15.63 14.21 -23.05
CA SER A 24 -15.48 13.29 -21.94
C SER A 24 -16.82 12.62 -21.64
N SER A 25 -16.76 11.39 -21.15
CA SER A 25 -17.95 10.71 -20.65
C SER A 25 -17.62 9.88 -19.43
N ALA A 26 -18.64 9.67 -18.60
CA ALA A 26 -18.57 8.85 -17.41
C ALA A 26 -19.50 7.65 -17.54
N ALA A 27 -19.24 6.59 -16.77
CA ALA A 27 -20.14 5.45 -16.68
C ALA A 27 -21.51 5.88 -16.11
N PRO A 28 -22.59 5.18 -16.48
CA PRO A 28 -23.91 5.47 -15.96
C PRO A 28 -23.97 5.42 -14.43
N GLY A 29 -24.57 6.43 -13.80
CA GLY A 29 -24.79 6.50 -12.35
C GLY A 29 -23.64 7.11 -11.54
N ILE A 30 -22.52 7.47 -12.16
CA ILE A 30 -21.38 8.11 -11.47
C ILE A 30 -21.08 9.52 -11.99
N GLU A 31 -21.85 10.03 -12.95
CA GLU A 31 -21.58 11.27 -13.70
C GLU A 31 -21.51 12.52 -12.80
N ASN A 32 -22.24 12.52 -11.68
CA ASN A 32 -22.24 13.62 -10.72
C ASN A 32 -21.04 13.58 -9.75
N ARG A 33 -20.38 12.42 -9.63
CA ARG A 33 -19.30 12.19 -8.65
C ARG A 33 -17.93 12.09 -9.31
N PHE A 34 -17.84 11.52 -10.51
CA PHE A 34 -16.59 11.29 -11.23
C PHE A 34 -16.53 12.17 -12.47
N THR A 35 -15.49 12.99 -12.56
CA THR A 35 -15.22 13.84 -13.72
C THR A 35 -13.77 13.70 -14.14
N SER A 36 -13.47 13.78 -15.43
CA SER A 36 -12.09 13.79 -15.93
C SER A 36 -11.71 15.16 -16.50
N SER A 37 -10.46 15.55 -16.33
CA SER A 37 -9.89 16.76 -16.93
C SER A 37 -8.58 16.44 -17.67
N LEU A 38 -8.31 17.18 -18.75
CA LEU A 38 -7.11 17.04 -19.57
C LEU A 38 -6.35 18.36 -19.59
N ASP A 39 -5.13 18.36 -19.07
CA ASP A 39 -4.16 19.44 -19.21
C ASP A 39 -3.11 19.04 -20.26
N ALA A 40 -3.37 19.43 -21.51
CA ALA A 40 -2.49 19.13 -22.63
C ALA A 40 -1.13 19.84 -22.55
N SER A 41 -1.03 20.97 -21.84
CA SER A 41 0.22 21.72 -21.70
C SER A 41 1.23 20.97 -20.84
N ASN A 42 0.75 20.23 -19.83
CA ASN A 42 1.58 19.46 -18.91
C ASN A 42 1.50 17.93 -19.15
N ASN A 43 0.74 17.48 -20.15
CA ASN A 43 0.47 16.07 -20.43
C ASN A 43 -0.16 15.33 -19.23
N ILE A 44 -1.07 15.99 -18.51
CA ILE A 44 -1.75 15.42 -17.34
C ILE A 44 -3.20 15.10 -17.69
N PHE A 45 -3.60 13.86 -17.42
CA PHE A 45 -4.99 13.43 -17.46
C PHE A 45 -5.43 13.06 -16.04
N SER A 46 -6.38 13.81 -15.49
CA SER A 46 -6.80 13.71 -14.09
C SER A 46 -8.21 13.15 -13.98
N ALA A 47 -8.47 12.44 -12.87
CA ALA A 47 -9.81 12.10 -12.41
C ALA A 47 -10.09 12.86 -11.11
N ASP A 48 -11.15 13.64 -11.12
CA ASP A 48 -11.67 14.33 -9.95
C ASP A 48 -12.90 13.56 -9.44
N VAL A 49 -12.83 13.12 -8.19
CA VAL A 49 -13.90 12.34 -7.54
C VAL A 49 -14.43 13.11 -6.34
N LYS A 50 -15.74 13.36 -6.33
CA LYS A 50 -16.46 14.09 -5.28
C LYS A 50 -17.30 13.15 -4.45
N ASN A 51 -17.49 13.51 -3.17
CA ASN A 51 -18.31 12.75 -2.23
C ASN A 51 -17.91 11.26 -2.21
N LEU A 52 -16.63 11.01 -1.93
CA LEU A 52 -16.08 9.66 -1.86
C LEU A 52 -16.81 8.85 -0.77
N GLU A 53 -17.22 7.66 -1.15
CA GLU A 53 -17.84 6.68 -0.25
C GLU A 53 -16.89 5.50 -0.05
N THR A 54 -17.09 4.71 1.01
CA THR A 54 -16.22 3.57 1.28
C THR A 54 -16.19 2.54 0.14
N GLU A 55 -17.25 2.49 -0.65
CA GLU A 55 -17.41 1.64 -1.84
C GLU A 55 -16.52 2.09 -3.01
N ASP A 56 -16.02 3.33 -2.99
CA ASP A 56 -15.06 3.82 -3.98
C ASP A 56 -13.61 3.37 -3.68
N THR A 57 -13.39 2.54 -2.65
CA THR A 57 -12.08 1.93 -2.37
C THR A 57 -11.69 0.96 -3.47
N ALA A 58 -10.67 1.30 -4.25
CA ALA A 58 -10.24 0.54 -5.40
C ALA A 58 -8.81 0.91 -5.82
N ILE A 59 -8.21 0.08 -6.68
CA ILE A 59 -7.05 0.47 -7.47
C ILE A 59 -7.53 1.21 -8.70
N TYR A 60 -7.06 2.45 -8.90
CA TYR A 60 -7.43 3.30 -10.02
C TYR A 60 -6.32 3.32 -11.07
N TYR A 61 -6.65 2.86 -12.27
CA TYR A 61 -5.76 2.78 -13.42
C TYR A 61 -6.10 3.87 -14.43
N CYS A 62 -5.05 4.55 -14.90
CA CYS A 62 -5.11 5.35 -16.11
C CYS A 62 -4.73 4.45 -17.30
N ALA A 63 -5.51 4.46 -18.36
CA ALA A 63 -5.26 3.67 -19.57
C ALA A 63 -5.40 4.53 -20.83
N SER A 64 -4.61 4.22 -21.85
CA SER A 64 -4.73 4.86 -23.17
C SER A 64 -5.25 3.87 -24.22
N THR A 65 -5.99 4.41 -25.18
CA THR A 65 -6.47 3.64 -26.32
C THR A 65 -5.31 3.37 -27.25
N ALA A 66 -5.10 2.11 -27.63
CA ALA A 66 -4.28 1.76 -28.78
C ALA A 66 -5.21 1.51 -29.97
N VAL A 67 -4.87 2.11 -31.11
CA VAL A 67 -5.60 1.89 -32.36
C VAL A 67 -4.94 0.70 -33.07
N GLY A 68 -5.62 -0.44 -33.05
CA GLY A 68 -5.23 -1.63 -33.81
C GLY A 68 -6.04 -1.76 -35.11
N LEU A 69 -5.66 -2.70 -35.96
CA LEU A 69 -6.36 -3.00 -37.22
C LEU A 69 -7.81 -3.50 -37.01
N ASP A 70 -8.11 -4.06 -35.83
CA ASP A 70 -9.40 -4.67 -35.49
C ASP A 70 -10.29 -3.81 -34.56
N GLY A 71 -9.89 -2.54 -34.29
CA GLY A 71 -10.65 -1.60 -33.47
C GLY A 71 -9.86 -0.93 -32.35
N ASN A 72 -10.56 -0.13 -31.53
CA ASN A 72 -9.99 0.58 -30.39
C ASN A 72 -9.96 -0.32 -29.15
N THR A 73 -8.77 -0.65 -28.63
CA THR A 73 -8.59 -1.39 -27.37
C THR A 73 -7.81 -0.58 -26.34
N LEU A 74 -7.91 -0.94 -25.06
CA LEU A 74 -7.07 -0.34 -24.00
C LEU A 74 -5.68 -0.99 -24.03
N GLY A 75 -4.76 -0.37 -24.78
CA GLY A 75 -3.46 -0.96 -25.09
C GLY A 75 -2.34 -0.62 -24.10
N HIS A 76 -2.41 0.54 -23.43
CA HIS A 76 -1.41 0.91 -22.41
C HIS A 76 -2.09 1.23 -21.09
N TRP A 77 -1.46 0.78 -20.00
CA TRP A 77 -1.96 0.91 -18.63
C TRP A 77 -0.88 1.52 -17.75
N GLY A 78 -1.27 2.46 -16.90
CA GLY A 78 -0.45 2.92 -15.78
C GLY A 78 -0.39 1.86 -14.67
N GLN A 79 0.53 2.03 -13.72
CA GLN A 79 0.73 1.08 -12.62
C GLN A 79 -0.47 0.95 -11.67
N GLY A 80 -1.36 1.94 -11.71
CA GLY A 80 -2.50 2.02 -10.82
C GLY A 80 -2.13 2.62 -9.46
N THR A 81 -3.10 3.29 -8.85
CA THR A 81 -2.96 3.87 -7.51
C THR A 81 -4.05 3.29 -6.62
N MET A 82 -3.66 2.65 -5.51
CA MET A 82 -4.60 2.21 -4.49
C MET A 82 -5.16 3.42 -3.74
N VAL A 83 -6.47 3.61 -3.79
CA VAL A 83 -7.18 4.64 -3.02
C VAL A 83 -8.06 3.95 -2.00
N THR A 84 -7.82 4.22 -0.72
CA THR A 84 -8.59 3.67 0.39
C THR A 84 -9.46 4.75 0.99
N VAL A 85 -10.79 4.61 0.85
CA VAL A 85 -11.77 5.50 1.46
C VAL A 85 -12.27 4.84 2.74
N THR A 86 -12.04 5.49 3.88
CA THR A 86 -12.41 4.94 5.19
C THR A 86 -13.01 6.01 6.08
N VAL A 87 -13.99 5.61 6.89
CA VAL A 87 -14.50 6.41 8.01
C VAL A 87 -13.61 6.31 9.25
N ALA A 88 -12.58 5.45 9.21
CA ALA A 88 -11.64 5.29 10.30
C ALA A 88 -10.84 6.57 10.51
N LYS A 89 -10.75 7.01 11.77
CA LYS A 89 -9.86 8.11 12.13
C LYS A 89 -8.40 7.71 11.87
N PRO A 90 -7.61 8.56 11.20
CA PRO A 90 -6.19 8.32 11.04
C PRO A 90 -5.53 8.03 12.38
N SER A 91 -4.72 6.97 12.40
CA SER A 91 -4.05 6.47 13.59
C SER A 91 -2.64 6.02 13.24
N VAL A 92 -1.72 6.25 14.16
CA VAL A 92 -0.31 5.84 14.03
C VAL A 92 -0.13 4.40 14.53
N PRO A 93 0.83 3.64 13.97
CA PRO A 93 1.07 2.27 14.40
C PRO A 93 1.64 2.23 15.82
N SER A 94 1.05 1.36 16.65
CA SER A 94 1.67 0.93 17.90
C SER A 94 2.59 -0.25 17.59
N LEU A 95 3.88 -0.12 17.94
CA LEU A 95 4.90 -1.14 17.65
C LEU A 95 5.23 -1.96 18.90
N TYR A 96 5.16 -3.28 18.77
CA TYR A 96 5.50 -4.23 19.82
C TYR A 96 6.62 -5.15 19.35
N ALA A 97 7.62 -5.35 20.22
CA ALA A 97 8.63 -6.38 20.03
C ALA A 97 8.04 -7.71 20.52
N LEU A 98 8.16 -8.75 19.71
CA LEU A 98 7.78 -10.12 20.03
C LEU A 98 9.05 -10.94 20.18
N LEU A 99 9.15 -11.67 21.29
CA LEU A 99 10.26 -12.56 21.58
C LEU A 99 9.76 -14.00 21.57
N SER A 100 10.60 -14.92 21.12
CA SER A 100 10.33 -16.34 21.29
C SER A 100 10.35 -16.69 22.78
N CYS A 101 9.36 -17.47 23.24
CA CYS A 101 9.32 -17.94 24.63
C CYS A 101 10.25 -19.13 24.90
N GLN A 102 10.87 -19.70 23.85
CA GLN A 102 11.64 -20.93 23.97
C GLN A 102 13.03 -20.63 24.55
N GLN A 103 13.44 -21.40 25.57
CA GLN A 103 14.79 -21.35 26.12
C GLN A 103 15.80 -21.54 24.98
N HIS A 104 16.68 -20.57 24.80
CA HIS A 104 17.75 -20.62 23.82
C HIS A 104 18.51 -21.94 23.95
N ASN A 105 18.49 -22.76 22.89
CA ASN A 105 19.69 -23.53 22.59
C ASN A 105 20.73 -22.48 22.22
N THR A 106 21.83 -22.43 22.97
CA THR A 106 22.91 -21.43 22.85
C THR A 106 23.56 -21.37 21.46
N ASP A 107 23.27 -22.35 20.60
CA ASP A 107 23.85 -22.46 19.25
C ASP A 107 22.84 -22.17 18.12
N GLY A 108 21.58 -21.81 18.45
CA GLY A 108 20.51 -21.59 17.48
C GLY A 108 20.34 -20.12 17.05
N PRO A 109 19.78 -19.86 15.85
CA PRO A 109 19.48 -18.50 15.42
C PRO A 109 18.39 -17.86 16.30
N LEU A 110 18.57 -16.58 16.64
CA LEU A 110 17.60 -15.77 17.34
C LEU A 110 16.47 -15.36 16.39
N THR A 111 15.23 -15.39 16.88
CA THR A 111 14.07 -14.89 16.13
C THR A 111 13.41 -13.74 16.87
N TYR A 112 13.46 -12.56 16.26
CA TYR A 112 12.70 -11.40 16.67
C TYR A 112 11.40 -11.30 15.88
N GLY A 113 10.33 -10.84 16.51
CA GLY A 113 9.13 -10.42 15.83
C GLY A 113 8.82 -8.96 16.08
N CYS A 114 8.17 -8.33 15.11
CA CYS A 114 7.67 -6.97 15.22
C CYS A 114 6.19 -6.98 14.84
N LEU A 115 5.35 -6.45 15.73
CA LEU A 115 3.92 -6.27 15.50
C LEU A 115 3.61 -4.79 15.39
N ALA A 116 3.16 -4.36 14.21
CA ALA A 116 2.56 -3.06 14.00
C ALA A 116 1.04 -3.20 14.09
N MET A 117 0.41 -2.50 15.03
CA MET A 117 -1.02 -2.67 15.31
C MET A 117 -1.75 -1.33 15.39
N GLY A 118 -3.00 -1.33 14.93
CA GLY A 118 -3.95 -0.26 15.20
C GLY A 118 -3.74 1.00 14.36
N TYR A 119 -3.16 0.87 13.16
CA TYR A 119 -2.92 2.01 12.27
C TYR A 119 -3.95 2.12 11.13
N SER A 120 -4.15 3.34 10.66
CA SER A 120 -4.92 3.67 9.47
C SER A 120 -4.46 5.04 8.95
N PRO A 121 -4.27 5.26 7.63
CA PRO A 121 -4.35 4.27 6.56
C PRO A 121 -3.15 3.29 6.59
N GLU A 122 -3.09 2.39 5.61
CA GLU A 122 -2.04 1.38 5.46
C GLU A 122 -0.62 1.98 5.44
N ILE A 123 0.37 1.18 5.87
CA ILE A 123 1.78 1.58 5.91
C ILE A 123 2.43 1.35 4.54
N THR A 124 3.45 2.15 4.22
CA THR A 124 4.22 2.01 2.98
C THR A 124 5.18 0.82 3.06
N SER A 125 5.84 0.63 4.20
CA SER A 125 6.80 -0.46 4.39
C SER A 125 7.05 -0.78 5.87
N LEU A 126 7.50 -2.01 6.12
CA LEU A 126 8.10 -2.43 7.38
C LEU A 126 9.49 -3.03 7.06
N THR A 127 10.53 -2.44 7.65
CA THR A 127 11.93 -2.83 7.46
C THR A 127 12.61 -3.15 8.78
N TRP A 128 13.73 -3.87 8.71
CA TRP A 128 14.57 -4.18 9.86
C TRP A 128 15.93 -3.53 9.70
N LYS A 129 16.47 -2.99 10.78
CA LYS A 129 17.78 -2.37 10.81
C LYS A 129 18.65 -2.91 11.94
N LYS A 130 19.94 -3.06 11.63
CA LYS A 130 21.01 -3.23 12.60
C LYS A 130 21.73 -1.89 12.73
N ASP A 131 21.56 -1.22 13.86
CA ASP A 131 21.94 0.17 14.08
C ASP A 131 21.35 1.12 13.01
N GLN A 132 22.08 1.39 11.93
CA GLN A 132 21.60 2.20 10.79
C GLN A 132 21.51 1.42 9.48
N GLU A 133 22.07 0.20 9.42
CA GLU A 133 22.13 -0.61 8.21
C GLU A 133 20.85 -1.42 8.05
N THR A 134 20.34 -1.50 6.81
CA THR A 134 19.12 -2.26 6.52
C THR A 134 19.45 -3.74 6.38
N ILE A 135 18.73 -4.56 7.14
CA ILE A 135 18.80 -6.01 7.05
C ILE A 135 17.88 -6.47 5.92
N THR A 136 18.36 -7.36 5.06
CA THR A 136 17.60 -7.89 3.91
C THR A 136 17.46 -9.41 3.92
N THR A 137 18.19 -10.11 4.80
CA THR A 137 18.19 -11.56 4.95
C THR A 137 17.43 -12.00 6.21
N GLY A 138 16.95 -13.24 6.24
CA GLY A 138 16.25 -13.80 7.40
C GLY A 138 14.90 -13.16 7.71
N LEU A 139 14.32 -12.42 6.74
CA LEU A 139 13.08 -11.69 6.92
C LEU A 139 11.86 -12.49 6.49
N ARG A 140 10.80 -12.41 7.29
CA ARG A 140 9.47 -12.91 6.92
C ARG A 140 8.40 -11.93 7.34
N THR A 141 7.86 -11.19 6.38
CA THR A 141 6.77 -10.23 6.60
C THR A 141 5.45 -10.84 6.13
N TYR A 142 4.45 -10.81 6.99
CA TYR A 142 3.11 -11.32 6.68
C TYR A 142 2.22 -10.19 6.16
N PRO A 143 1.22 -10.49 5.30
CA PRO A 143 0.26 -9.51 4.84
C PRO A 143 -0.47 -8.81 5.98
N SER A 144 -0.78 -7.54 5.75
CA SER A 144 -1.58 -6.68 6.63
C SER A 144 -3.02 -7.18 6.71
N VAL A 145 -3.59 -7.21 7.91
CA VAL A 145 -4.98 -7.64 8.17
C VAL A 145 -5.79 -6.47 8.68
N LEU A 146 -6.98 -6.27 8.11
CA LEU A 146 -7.94 -5.24 8.53
C LEU A 146 -8.91 -5.81 9.58
N ASN A 147 -9.05 -5.13 10.71
CA ASN A 147 -9.99 -5.53 11.76
C ASN A 147 -11.38 -4.88 11.64
N LYS A 148 -12.31 -5.25 12.51
CA LYS A 148 -13.68 -4.68 12.57
C LYS A 148 -13.71 -3.16 12.83
N LYS A 149 -12.66 -2.61 13.45
CA LYS A 149 -12.50 -1.17 13.71
C LYS A 149 -11.89 -0.42 12.51
N ARG A 150 -11.72 -1.08 11.36
CA ARG A 150 -11.10 -0.52 10.15
C ARG A 150 -9.67 -0.02 10.39
N THR A 151 -8.94 -0.67 11.29
CA THR A 151 -7.50 -0.47 11.47
C THR A 151 -6.72 -1.71 11.08
N HIS A 152 -5.52 -1.49 10.57
CA HIS A 152 -4.63 -2.53 10.07
C HIS A 152 -3.74 -3.08 11.18
N THR A 153 -3.29 -4.31 10.99
CA THR A 153 -2.29 -4.97 11.82
C THR A 153 -1.41 -5.82 10.91
N LEU A 154 -0.09 -5.70 11.09
CA LEU A 154 0.91 -6.43 10.32
C LEU A 154 2.00 -6.93 11.25
N SER A 155 2.50 -8.13 10.96
CA SER A 155 3.61 -8.74 11.68
C SER A 155 4.76 -9.06 10.73
N SER A 156 5.99 -8.86 11.21
CA SER A 156 7.20 -9.29 10.54
C SER A 156 8.11 -10.02 11.52
N GLN A 157 8.92 -10.94 11.01
CA GLN A 157 9.89 -11.72 11.76
C GLN A 157 11.28 -11.56 11.15
N LEU A 158 12.29 -11.50 12.00
CA LEU A 158 13.70 -11.50 11.64
C LEU A 158 14.38 -12.68 12.33
N THR A 159 15.04 -13.53 11.55
CA THR A 159 15.90 -14.62 12.04
C THR A 159 17.36 -14.24 11.81
N ILE A 160 18.15 -14.16 12.86
CA ILE A 160 19.55 -13.69 12.83
C ILE A 160 20.39 -14.43 13.88
N THR A 161 21.68 -14.66 13.64
CA THR A 161 22.56 -15.32 14.62
C THR A 161 23.13 -14.34 15.65
N GLU A 162 23.50 -14.84 16.83
CA GLU A 162 24.11 -14.01 17.87
C GLU A 162 25.43 -13.37 17.42
N SER A 163 26.23 -14.10 16.64
CA SER A 163 27.45 -13.58 16.00
C SER A 163 27.18 -12.43 15.04
N GLU A 164 26.05 -12.46 14.32
CA GLU A 164 25.66 -11.38 13.42
C GLU A 164 25.09 -10.18 14.17
N VAL A 165 24.45 -10.37 15.32
CA VAL A 165 23.97 -9.26 16.16
C VAL A 165 25.14 -8.56 16.85
N GLY A 166 26.02 -9.32 17.51
CA GLY A 166 27.11 -8.77 18.30
C GLY A 166 26.61 -7.82 19.39
N SER A 167 27.19 -6.63 19.48
CA SER A 167 26.75 -5.55 20.40
C SER A 167 25.83 -4.53 19.76
N SER A 168 25.40 -4.75 18.52
CA SER A 168 24.52 -3.84 17.78
C SER A 168 23.08 -3.90 18.25
N LYS A 169 22.35 -2.80 18.02
CA LYS A 169 20.93 -2.72 18.34
C LYS A 169 20.09 -3.07 17.12
N ILE A 170 19.08 -3.92 17.32
CA ILE A 170 18.13 -4.28 16.26
C ILE A 170 16.88 -3.42 16.37
N TYR A 171 16.45 -2.85 15.25
CA TYR A 171 15.24 -2.04 15.15
C TYR A 171 14.29 -2.60 14.09
N CYS A 172 13.01 -2.57 14.40
CA CYS A 172 11.94 -2.64 13.41
C CYS A 172 11.47 -1.23 13.09
N GLU A 173 11.48 -0.84 11.82
CA GLU A 173 11.02 0.46 11.35
C GLU A 173 9.78 0.31 10.47
N VAL A 174 8.76 1.09 10.76
CA VAL A 174 7.54 1.19 9.95
C VAL A 174 7.48 2.58 9.36
N GLN A 175 7.21 2.65 8.06
CA GLN A 175 7.16 3.90 7.32
C GLN A 175 5.77 4.13 6.71
N ARG A 176 5.29 5.37 6.80
CA ARG A 176 4.11 5.85 6.06
C ARG A 176 4.34 7.29 5.62
N ASP A 177 4.27 7.54 4.31
CA ASP A 177 4.38 8.88 3.71
C ASP A 177 5.60 9.68 4.22
N GLY A 178 6.76 9.02 4.29
CA GLY A 178 8.01 9.62 4.78
C GLY A 178 8.15 9.69 6.32
N THR A 179 7.08 9.47 7.07
CA THR A 179 7.13 9.37 8.54
C THR A 179 7.59 7.98 8.96
N VAL A 180 8.54 7.90 9.90
CA VAL A 180 9.11 6.63 10.39
C VAL A 180 8.82 6.47 11.89
N TRP A 181 8.29 5.30 12.26
CA TRP A 181 8.18 4.84 13.65
C TRP A 181 9.10 3.65 13.84
N LYS A 182 9.83 3.58 14.97
CA LYS A 182 10.77 2.50 15.22
C LYS A 182 10.58 1.85 16.58
N LYS A 183 10.87 0.56 16.66
CA LYS A 183 10.90 -0.23 17.89
C LYS A 183 12.23 -0.95 18.00
N GLU A 184 12.97 -0.65 19.07
CA GLU A 184 14.16 -1.41 19.45
C GLU A 184 13.74 -2.79 19.98
N MET A 185 14.42 -3.82 19.50
CA MET A 185 14.26 -5.17 20.02
C MET A 185 15.04 -5.33 21.32
N PRO A 186 14.50 -6.06 22.30
CA PRO A 186 15.26 -6.48 23.47
C PRO A 186 16.50 -7.27 23.04
N GLY A 187 17.65 -6.93 23.62
CA GLY A 187 18.88 -7.73 23.52
C GLY A 187 19.00 -8.72 24.66
#